data_AF-A0A160FH08-F1
#
_entry.id   AF-A0A160FH08-F1
#
_cell.length_a   1.000
_cell.length_b   1.000
_cell.length_c   1.000
_cell.angle_alpha   90.00
_cell.angle_beta   90.00
_cell.angle_gamma   90.00
#
_symmetry.space_group_name_H-M   'P 1'
#
loop_
_entity.id
_entity.type
_entity.pdbx_description
1 polymer ?
#
loop_
_entity_poly.entity_id
_entity_poly.type
_entity_poly.pdbx_seq_one_letter_code
_entity_poly.pdbx_strand_id
1 'polypeptide(L)'
;MHLSQSARSVSALLTRWRFLASSSSLSLPLPNSSPAAAPALAETVWTVPLHDHPWYDHVRLKRVFVTDSTRHRVVMVDARKLLECADRDNTNYVLKPVTEWHAGKVRGIREFLDPDNSRIPQMPYVTISTRRAPGLLGWFGIEREGVVAFRNGQHRARYLVDAGARWFPVEVHEREAALLREMCGAPDDARTAIRPTTVDGGGNA
;
A
#
# COMPACT_ATOMS: atom_id res chain seq x y z
N MET A 1 11.24 21.05 -43.82
CA MET A 1 12.28 20.52 -42.91
C MET A 1 13.19 21.67 -42.51
N HIS A 2 13.00 22.23 -41.31
CA HIS A 2 13.91 23.21 -40.72
C HIS A 2 14.06 22.84 -39.25
N LEU A 3 15.13 22.12 -38.94
CA LEU A 3 15.54 21.76 -37.59
C LEU A 3 16.35 22.92 -37.03
N SER A 4 15.76 23.72 -36.14
CA SER A 4 16.47 24.67 -35.30
C SER A 4 16.79 23.97 -33.98
N GLN A 5 18.01 23.44 -33.86
CA GLN A 5 18.55 22.99 -32.59
C GLN A 5 19.23 24.18 -31.92
N SER A 6 18.61 24.72 -30.88
CA SER A 6 19.23 25.70 -30.00
C SER A 6 19.72 24.97 -28.75
N ALA A 7 21.02 24.70 -28.71
CA ALA A 7 21.73 24.32 -27.50
C ALA A 7 21.86 25.56 -26.61
N ARG A 8 21.27 25.54 -25.42
CA ARG A 8 21.58 26.49 -24.35
C ARG A 8 21.84 25.76 -23.04
N SER A 9 23.13 25.73 -22.75
CA SER A 9 23.75 25.61 -21.43
C SER A 9 23.03 26.44 -20.37
N VAL A 10 22.79 25.85 -19.21
CA VAL A 10 22.56 26.59 -17.96
C VAL A 10 23.34 25.90 -16.85
N SER A 11 24.54 26.42 -16.61
CA SER A 11 25.30 26.23 -15.38
C SER A 11 24.65 27.08 -14.28
N ALA A 12 24.32 26.51 -13.13
CA ALA A 12 23.84 27.26 -11.97
C ALA A 12 24.45 26.72 -10.67
N LEU A 13 25.61 27.29 -10.34
CA LEU A 13 25.96 27.89 -9.04
C LEU A 13 25.64 27.08 -7.78
N LEU A 14 26.64 26.30 -7.35
CA LEU A 14 26.83 25.89 -5.95
C LEU A 14 27.15 27.12 -5.09
N THR A 15 26.18 27.60 -4.30
CA THR A 15 26.43 28.63 -3.30
C THR A 15 27.09 28.04 -2.08
N ARG A 16 28.38 28.34 -1.96
CA ARG A 16 29.29 27.98 -0.88
C ARG A 16 29.09 28.92 0.30
N TRP A 17 28.51 28.45 1.39
CA TRP A 17 28.53 29.19 2.66
C TRP A 17 29.77 28.82 3.46
N ARG A 18 30.64 29.80 3.69
CA ARG A 18 31.76 29.76 4.65
C ARG A 18 31.38 30.65 5.82
N PHE A 19 31.14 30.06 6.98
CA PHE A 19 31.21 30.77 8.26
C PHE A 19 32.53 30.38 8.93
N LEU A 20 33.38 31.37 9.15
CA LEU A 20 34.55 31.30 10.03
C LEU A 20 34.07 31.67 11.43
N ALA A 21 34.24 30.77 12.39
CA ALA A 21 34.35 31.12 13.80
C ALA A 21 35.31 30.11 14.46
N SER A 22 36.49 30.62 14.78
CA SER A 22 37.51 29.98 15.59
C SER A 22 37.07 29.99 17.05
N SER A 23 37.17 28.85 17.72
CA SER A 23 37.24 28.76 19.19
C SER A 23 37.88 27.44 19.55
N SER A 24 39.15 27.51 19.95
CA SER A 24 39.86 26.41 20.59
C SER A 24 39.38 26.28 22.03
N SER A 25 38.85 25.11 22.40
CA SER A 25 38.68 24.72 23.80
C SER A 25 38.93 23.22 23.97
N LEU A 26 40.02 22.96 24.69
CA LEU A 26 40.39 21.78 25.48
C LEU A 26 39.48 20.54 25.37
N SER A 27 40.03 19.49 24.77
CA SER A 27 39.44 18.15 24.68
C SER A 27 39.33 17.50 26.05
N LEU A 28 38.11 17.38 26.57
CA LEU A 28 37.76 16.41 27.60
C LEU A 28 37.29 15.13 26.91
N PRO A 29 37.70 13.92 27.35
CA PRO A 29 37.20 12.67 26.80
C PRO A 29 35.73 12.52 27.20
N LEU A 30 34.81 12.83 26.29
CA LEU A 30 33.42 12.38 26.40
C LEU A 30 33.40 10.86 26.27
N PRO A 31 32.65 10.13 27.12
CA PRO A 31 32.39 8.73 26.87
C PRO A 31 31.74 8.61 25.50
N ASN A 32 32.33 7.78 24.64
CA ASN A 32 31.85 7.45 23.31
C ASN A 32 30.48 6.77 23.43
N SER A 33 29.44 7.55 23.64
CA SER A 33 28.06 7.10 23.50
C SER A 33 27.84 7.00 22.00
N SER A 34 28.19 5.83 21.45
CA SER A 34 27.64 5.42 20.15
C SER A 34 26.15 5.69 20.22
N PRO A 35 25.54 6.40 19.25
CA PRO A 35 24.09 6.42 19.18
C PRO A 35 23.69 4.95 19.07
N ALA A 36 23.09 4.42 20.14
CA ALA A 36 22.48 3.12 20.10
C ALA A 36 21.62 3.12 18.83
N ALA A 37 21.90 2.18 17.92
CA ALA A 37 21.12 2.02 16.71
C ALA A 37 19.66 2.09 17.16
N ALA A 38 18.92 3.10 16.67
CA ALA A 38 17.50 3.22 16.96
C ALA A 38 16.91 1.82 16.73
N PRO A 39 16.18 1.25 17.70
CA PRO A 39 15.70 -0.12 17.59
C PRO A 39 15.04 -0.24 16.22
N ALA A 40 15.52 -1.17 15.40
CA ALA A 40 14.95 -1.42 14.08
C ALA A 40 13.45 -1.58 14.31
N LEU A 41 12.66 -0.61 13.83
CA LEU A 41 11.22 -0.58 14.11
C LEU A 41 10.66 -1.90 13.60
N ALA A 42 10.21 -2.72 14.55
CA ALA A 42 9.75 -4.05 14.25
C ALA A 42 8.57 -3.94 13.27
N GLU A 43 8.71 -4.55 12.10
CA GLU A 43 7.81 -4.31 10.98
C GLU A 43 6.56 -5.17 11.17
N THR A 44 5.38 -4.54 11.20
CA THR A 44 4.12 -5.27 11.25
C THR A 44 3.79 -5.86 9.88
N VAL A 45 3.59 -7.18 9.84
CA VAL A 45 3.33 -7.96 8.64
C VAL A 45 2.02 -8.72 8.80
N TRP A 46 1.25 -8.84 7.72
CA TRP A 46 0.03 -9.64 7.65
C TRP A 46 0.24 -10.78 6.67
N THR A 47 -0.13 -11.99 7.08
CA THR A 47 -0.12 -13.18 6.23
C THR A 47 -1.51 -13.42 5.66
N VAL A 48 -1.66 -13.25 4.34
CA VAL A 48 -2.91 -13.42 3.60
C VAL A 48 -2.93 -14.80 2.95
N PRO A 49 -3.84 -15.72 3.33
CA PRO A 49 -3.93 -17.03 2.71
C PRO A 49 -4.48 -16.94 1.28
N LEU A 50 -3.99 -17.83 0.41
CA LEU A 50 -4.39 -18.02 -0.98
C LEU A 50 -4.86 -19.46 -1.17
N HIS A 51 -6.13 -19.64 -1.55
CA HIS A 51 -6.73 -20.97 -1.65
C HIS A 51 -6.58 -21.61 -3.03
N ASP A 52 -6.37 -20.79 -4.07
CA ASP A 52 -6.42 -21.22 -5.47
C ASP A 52 -5.06 -21.01 -6.19
N HIS A 53 -3.98 -20.79 -5.43
CA HIS A 53 -2.68 -20.43 -5.98
C HIS A 53 -1.68 -21.60 -5.98
N PRO A 54 -1.15 -22.03 -7.14
CA PRO A 54 -0.42 -23.29 -7.22
C PRO A 54 1.05 -23.22 -6.80
N TRP A 55 1.62 -22.02 -6.60
CA TRP A 55 3.04 -21.86 -6.27
C TRP A 55 3.31 -21.59 -4.78
N TYR A 56 2.34 -21.00 -4.09
CA TYR A 56 2.44 -20.65 -2.67
C TYR A 56 1.04 -20.45 -2.11
N ASP A 57 0.87 -20.73 -0.82
CA ASP A 57 -0.41 -20.74 -0.11
C ASP A 57 -0.70 -19.43 0.64
N HIS A 58 0.21 -18.46 0.62
CA HIS A 58 0.02 -17.17 1.27
C HIS A 58 0.88 -16.05 0.65
N VAL A 59 0.52 -14.82 0.99
CA VAL A 59 1.28 -13.60 0.68
C VAL A 59 1.51 -12.81 1.96
N ARG A 60 2.69 -12.21 2.10
CA ARG A 60 3.02 -11.29 3.19
C ARG A 60 2.77 -9.85 2.76
N LEU A 61 2.04 -9.08 3.55
CA LEU A 61 1.78 -7.65 3.31
C LEU A 61 2.22 -6.80 4.49
N LYS A 62 2.69 -5.59 4.22
CA LYS A 62 3.03 -4.60 5.27
C LYS A 62 2.31 -3.28 5.10
N ARG A 63 2.36 -2.43 6.13
CA ARG A 63 1.78 -1.08 6.07
C ARG A 63 2.43 -0.22 4.98
N VAL A 64 1.64 0.66 4.36
CA VAL A 64 2.20 1.76 3.54
C VAL A 64 2.65 2.88 4.48
N PHE A 65 1.82 3.19 5.48
CA PHE A 65 2.04 4.28 6.42
C PHE A 65 2.43 3.76 7.81
N VAL A 66 3.70 3.97 8.19
CA VAL A 66 4.30 3.39 9.41
C VAL A 66 4.27 4.35 10.61
N THR A 67 4.11 5.66 10.39
CA THR A 67 4.14 6.66 11.47
C THR A 67 2.75 6.97 12.00
N ASP A 68 2.62 7.14 13.33
CA ASP A 68 1.36 7.50 14.00
C ASP A 68 0.74 8.82 13.50
N SER A 69 1.54 9.69 12.90
CA SER A 69 1.10 10.95 12.29
C SER A 69 0.26 10.78 11.02
N THR A 70 0.22 9.59 10.44
CA THR A 70 -0.34 9.41 9.09
C THR A 70 -1.86 9.39 9.03
N ARG A 71 -2.59 9.29 10.15
CA ARG A 71 -4.07 9.22 10.17
C ARG A 71 -4.65 8.14 9.22
N HIS A 72 -3.89 7.08 8.97
CA HIS A 72 -4.35 5.93 8.19
C HIS A 72 -4.62 4.74 9.10
N ARG A 73 -5.70 4.02 8.80
CA ARG A 73 -6.12 2.82 9.52
C ARG A 73 -6.07 1.63 8.58
N VAL A 74 -5.67 0.48 9.11
CA VAL A 74 -5.82 -0.81 8.43
C VAL A 74 -7.25 -1.30 8.64
N VAL A 75 -7.90 -1.69 7.55
CA VAL A 75 -9.22 -2.34 7.53
C VAL A 75 -9.06 -3.69 6.86
N MET A 76 -9.51 -4.76 7.53
CA MET A 76 -9.68 -6.06 6.89
C MET A 76 -10.91 -6.00 5.99
N VAL A 77 -10.74 -6.26 4.71
CA VAL A 77 -11.83 -6.17 3.72
C VAL A 77 -12.16 -7.53 3.12
N ASP A 78 -13.42 -7.69 2.74
CA ASP A 78 -13.85 -8.70 1.80
C ASP A 78 -13.34 -8.34 0.41
N ALA A 79 -12.54 -9.24 -0.15
CA ALA A 79 -11.83 -9.04 -1.40
C ALA A 79 -12.79 -8.77 -2.57
N ARG A 80 -13.92 -9.48 -2.61
CA ARG A 80 -14.92 -9.35 -3.69
C ARG A 80 -15.68 -8.04 -3.55
N LYS A 81 -16.15 -7.71 -2.36
CA LYS A 81 -16.86 -6.43 -2.10
C LYS A 81 -15.98 -5.23 -2.44
N LEU A 82 -14.69 -5.30 -2.12
CA LEU A 82 -13.73 -4.25 -2.46
C LEU A 82 -13.63 -4.05 -3.98
N LEU A 83 -13.45 -5.13 -4.75
CA LEU A 83 -13.35 -5.02 -6.21
C LEU A 83 -14.67 -4.57 -6.85
N GLU A 84 -15.81 -5.04 -6.36
CA GLU A 84 -17.12 -4.55 -6.83
C GLU A 84 -17.28 -3.04 -6.59
N CYS A 85 -16.87 -2.54 -5.41
CA CYS A 85 -16.87 -1.10 -5.16
C CYS A 85 -15.85 -0.35 -6.03
N ALA A 86 -14.73 -0.97 -6.37
CA ALA A 86 -13.71 -0.36 -7.21
C ALA A 86 -14.09 -0.33 -8.69
N ASP A 87 -14.78 -1.35 -9.18
CA ASP A 87 -15.23 -1.45 -10.57
C ASP A 87 -16.39 -0.48 -10.87
N ARG A 88 -17.00 0.11 -9.83
CA ARG A 88 -17.93 1.24 -9.95
C ARG A 88 -17.23 2.59 -10.21
N ASP A 89 -15.94 2.72 -9.88
CA ASP A 89 -15.19 3.95 -10.11
C ASP A 89 -14.93 4.12 -11.61
N ASN A 90 -15.71 4.99 -12.24
CA ASN A 90 -15.60 5.32 -13.66
C ASN A 90 -14.63 6.47 -13.94
N THR A 91 -13.97 7.01 -12.91
CA THR A 91 -12.98 8.09 -13.07
C THR A 91 -11.60 7.57 -13.42
N ASN A 92 -11.32 6.30 -13.12
CA ASN A 92 -10.04 5.64 -13.36
C ASN A 92 -10.21 4.44 -14.30
N TYR A 93 -9.09 3.98 -14.89
CA TYR A 93 -9.08 2.78 -15.73
C TYR A 93 -9.49 1.54 -14.91
N VAL A 94 -10.59 0.90 -15.32
CA VAL A 94 -11.01 -0.39 -14.77
C VAL A 94 -10.07 -1.47 -15.29
N LEU A 95 -9.35 -2.11 -14.37
CA LEU A 95 -8.47 -3.22 -14.74
C LEU A 95 -9.30 -4.41 -15.22
N LYS A 96 -8.88 -4.97 -16.36
CA LYS A 96 -9.40 -6.24 -16.86
C LYS A 96 -9.19 -7.37 -15.85
N PRO A 97 -9.99 -8.45 -15.91
CA PRO A 97 -9.72 -9.69 -15.20
C PRO A 97 -8.29 -10.21 -15.44
N VAL A 98 -7.71 -10.92 -14.46
CA VAL A 98 -6.31 -11.42 -14.54
C VAL A 98 -6.13 -12.40 -15.70
N THR A 99 -7.16 -13.15 -16.05
CA THR A 99 -7.19 -14.07 -17.20
C THR A 99 -6.95 -13.38 -18.54
N GLU A 100 -7.16 -12.06 -18.62
CA GLU A 100 -6.89 -11.25 -19.82
C GLU A 100 -5.55 -10.52 -19.77
N TRP A 101 -4.76 -10.68 -18.71
CA TRP A 101 -3.47 -10.01 -18.60
C TRP A 101 -2.41 -10.72 -19.45
N HIS A 102 -1.47 -9.94 -19.96
CA HIS A 102 -0.30 -10.51 -20.62
C HIS A 102 0.48 -11.41 -19.63
N ALA A 103 0.92 -12.59 -20.07
CA ALA A 103 1.58 -13.58 -19.21
C ALA A 103 2.78 -13.00 -18.43
N GLY A 104 3.55 -12.10 -19.06
CA GLY A 104 4.65 -11.39 -18.38
C GLY A 104 4.21 -10.53 -17.21
N LYS A 105 3.02 -9.91 -17.27
CA LYS A 105 2.44 -9.14 -16.16
C LYS A 105 2.01 -10.04 -15.01
N VAL A 106 1.35 -11.17 -15.33
CA VAL A 106 0.95 -12.19 -14.34
C VAL A 106 2.18 -12.70 -13.60
N ARG A 107 3.21 -13.11 -14.35
CA ARG A 107 4.49 -13.57 -13.77
C ARG A 107 5.13 -12.51 -12.87
N GLY A 108 5.22 -11.27 -13.33
CA GLY A 108 5.84 -10.20 -12.54
C GLY A 108 5.09 -9.89 -11.24
N ILE A 109 3.75 -9.94 -11.24
CA ILE A 109 2.97 -9.77 -10.00
C ILE A 109 3.15 -10.97 -9.08
N ARG A 110 3.15 -12.19 -9.62
CA ARG A 110 3.39 -13.41 -8.83
C ARG A 110 4.72 -13.38 -8.09
N GLU A 111 5.81 -13.05 -8.80
CA GLU A 111 7.17 -12.95 -8.23
C GLU A 111 7.29 -11.81 -7.20
N PHE A 112 6.56 -10.71 -7.42
CA PHE A 112 6.52 -9.60 -6.48
C PHE A 112 5.77 -9.93 -5.19
N LEU A 113 4.76 -10.80 -5.26
CA LEU A 113 3.95 -11.23 -4.11
C LEU A 113 4.47 -12.50 -3.43
N ASP A 114 5.49 -13.14 -4.01
CA ASP A 114 6.07 -14.38 -3.50
C ASP A 114 6.49 -14.20 -2.02
N PRO A 115 6.02 -15.07 -1.10
CA PRO A 115 6.35 -14.95 0.31
C PRO A 115 7.85 -15.08 0.58
N ASP A 116 8.64 -15.74 -0.28
CA ASP A 116 10.09 -15.87 -0.12
C ASP A 116 10.86 -14.64 -0.64
N ASN A 117 10.17 -13.67 -1.24
CA ASN A 117 10.77 -12.41 -1.64
C ASN A 117 11.27 -11.63 -0.40
N SER A 118 12.52 -11.15 -0.46
CA SER A 118 13.13 -10.38 0.64
C SER A 118 12.41 -9.06 0.89
N ARG A 119 11.75 -8.49 -0.12
CA ARG A 119 10.96 -7.26 0.00
C ARG A 119 9.50 -7.59 0.19
N ILE A 120 9.01 -7.41 1.41
CA ILE A 120 7.58 -7.53 1.71
C ILE A 120 6.79 -6.43 0.98
N PRO A 121 5.80 -6.77 0.13
CA PRO A 121 5.00 -5.78 -0.58
C PRO A 121 4.08 -5.02 0.39
N GLN A 122 3.89 -3.73 0.13
CA GLN A 122 2.94 -2.92 0.91
C GLN A 122 1.49 -3.32 0.58
N MET A 123 0.59 -3.22 1.56
CA MET A 123 -0.84 -3.45 1.42
C MET A 123 -1.51 -2.39 0.53
N PRO A 124 -2.72 -2.63 -0.01
CA PRO A 124 -3.35 -1.67 -0.91
C PRO A 124 -3.73 -0.43 -0.11
N TYR A 125 -3.65 0.74 -0.74
CA TYR A 125 -4.11 1.99 -0.16
C TYR A 125 -5.23 2.53 -1.02
N VAL A 126 -6.38 2.78 -0.41
CA VAL A 126 -7.60 3.19 -1.10
C VAL A 126 -8.24 4.42 -0.45
N THR A 127 -9.09 5.08 -1.23
CA THR A 127 -10.09 6.01 -0.71
C THR A 127 -11.49 5.46 -0.99
N ILE A 128 -12.46 5.77 -0.14
CA ILE A 128 -13.86 5.38 -0.35
C ILE A 128 -14.82 6.56 -0.23
N SER A 129 -15.81 6.57 -1.11
CA SER A 129 -16.93 7.52 -1.07
C SER A 129 -18.25 6.79 -1.35
N THR A 130 -19.38 7.49 -1.20
CA THR A 130 -20.67 6.99 -1.64
C THR A 130 -21.26 7.90 -2.71
N ARG A 131 -21.99 7.31 -3.65
CA ARG A 131 -22.82 8.03 -4.61
C ARG A 131 -24.20 7.41 -4.68
N ARG A 132 -25.14 8.11 -5.32
CA ARG A 132 -26.46 7.54 -5.62
C ARG A 132 -26.29 6.38 -6.59
N ALA A 133 -26.96 5.26 -6.32
CA ALA A 133 -26.97 4.14 -7.24
C ALA A 133 -27.62 4.56 -8.57
N PRO A 134 -27.21 3.97 -9.71
CA PRO A 134 -27.93 4.15 -10.95
C PRO A 134 -29.32 3.51 -10.87
N GLY A 135 -30.34 4.15 -11.45
CA GLY A 135 -31.70 3.63 -11.53
C GLY A 135 -32.74 4.46 -10.75
N LEU A 136 -34.01 4.03 -10.82
CA LEU A 136 -35.14 4.77 -10.26
C LEU A 136 -35.00 4.96 -8.73
N LEU A 137 -34.60 3.92 -8.00
CA LEU A 137 -34.44 3.96 -6.54
C LEU A 137 -33.32 4.92 -6.10
N GLY A 138 -32.23 4.97 -6.88
CA GLY A 138 -31.14 5.92 -6.67
C GLY A 138 -31.50 7.35 -7.06
N TRP A 139 -32.37 7.57 -8.05
CA TRP A 139 -32.91 8.91 -8.35
C TRP A 139 -33.69 9.45 -7.15
N PHE A 140 -34.54 8.64 -6.52
CA PHE A 140 -35.24 9.02 -5.27
C PHE A 140 -34.31 9.11 -4.04
N GLY A 141 -33.01 8.85 -4.19
CA GLY A 141 -32.02 8.99 -3.13
C GLY A 141 -32.09 7.90 -2.04
N ILE A 142 -32.82 6.82 -2.31
CA ILE A 142 -33.06 5.73 -1.35
C ILE A 142 -31.86 4.78 -1.34
N GLU A 143 -31.20 4.59 -2.50
CA GLU A 143 -30.08 3.66 -2.65
C GLU A 143 -28.76 4.39 -2.90
N ARG A 144 -27.77 4.09 -2.05
CA ARG A 144 -26.40 4.58 -2.17
C ARG A 144 -25.46 3.40 -2.36
N GLU A 145 -24.53 3.56 -3.28
CA GLU A 145 -23.46 2.59 -3.52
C GLU A 145 -22.10 3.15 -3.11
N GLY A 146 -21.22 2.26 -2.67
CA GLY A 146 -19.85 2.56 -2.31
C GLY A 146 -18.96 2.54 -3.54
N VAL A 147 -18.07 3.53 -3.65
CA VAL A 147 -17.08 3.64 -4.72
C VAL A 147 -15.69 3.72 -4.10
N VAL A 148 -14.83 2.78 -4.50
CA VAL A 148 -13.45 2.66 -4.00
C VAL A 148 -12.49 3.09 -5.11
N ALA A 149 -11.60 4.03 -4.80
CA ALA A 149 -10.51 4.41 -5.69
C ALA A 149 -9.18 3.92 -5.11
N PHE A 150 -8.41 3.16 -5.89
CA PHE A 150 -7.07 2.73 -5.50
C PHE A 150 -6.08 3.88 -5.67
N ARG A 151 -5.35 4.19 -4.60
CA ARG A 151 -4.17 5.08 -4.63
C ARG A 151 -2.89 4.30 -4.84
N ASN A 152 -2.87 3.03 -4.42
CA ASN A 152 -1.84 2.06 -4.72
C ASN A 152 -2.42 0.64 -4.69
N GLY A 153 -1.80 -0.28 -5.43
CA GLY A 153 -2.03 -1.71 -5.25
C GLY A 153 -3.21 -2.30 -6.01
N GLN A 154 -3.80 -1.59 -6.97
CA GLN A 154 -4.94 -2.08 -7.76
C GLN A 154 -4.67 -3.42 -8.44
N HIS A 155 -3.51 -3.56 -9.12
CA HIS A 155 -3.13 -4.82 -9.77
C HIS A 155 -2.98 -5.96 -8.77
N ARG A 156 -2.25 -5.76 -7.68
CA ARG A 156 -2.04 -6.81 -6.67
C ARG A 156 -3.32 -7.18 -5.95
N ALA A 157 -4.23 -6.22 -5.67
CA ALA A 157 -5.54 -6.54 -5.12
C ALA A 157 -6.32 -7.47 -6.06
N ARG A 158 -6.36 -7.17 -7.36
CA ARG A 158 -7.04 -8.04 -8.34
C ARG A 158 -6.38 -9.41 -8.47
N TYR A 159 -5.05 -9.47 -8.44
CA TYR A 159 -4.31 -10.73 -8.44
C TYR A 159 -4.58 -11.57 -7.19
N LEU A 160 -4.63 -10.95 -6.00
CA LEU A 160 -4.95 -11.65 -4.75
C LEU A 160 -6.33 -12.32 -4.84
N VAL A 161 -7.33 -11.64 -5.40
CA VAL A 161 -8.68 -12.21 -5.58
C VAL A 161 -8.64 -13.39 -6.55
N ASP A 162 -7.95 -13.24 -7.68
CA ASP A 162 -7.78 -14.30 -8.68
C ASP A 162 -7.03 -15.53 -8.11
N ALA A 163 -6.10 -15.29 -7.19
CA ALA A 163 -5.34 -16.30 -6.48
C ALA A 163 -6.11 -16.92 -5.27
N GLY A 164 -7.38 -16.56 -5.09
CA GLY A 164 -8.25 -17.16 -4.06
C GLY A 164 -8.19 -16.47 -2.69
N ALA A 165 -7.62 -15.27 -2.57
CA ALA A 165 -7.69 -14.50 -1.33
C ALA A 165 -9.14 -14.04 -1.07
N ARG A 166 -9.73 -14.51 0.03
CA ARG A 166 -11.07 -14.07 0.46
C ARG A 166 -11.05 -12.71 1.14
N TRP A 167 -9.99 -12.45 1.91
CA TRP A 167 -9.83 -11.25 2.70
C TRP A 167 -8.38 -10.78 2.65
N PHE A 168 -8.14 -9.48 2.77
CA PHE A 168 -6.80 -8.94 2.97
C PHE A 168 -6.84 -7.56 3.64
N PRO A 169 -5.75 -7.14 4.29
CA PRO A 169 -5.66 -5.81 4.87
C PRO A 169 -5.55 -4.74 3.78
N VAL A 170 -6.25 -3.63 3.96
CA VAL A 170 -6.19 -2.42 3.13
C VAL A 170 -6.02 -1.21 4.04
N GLU A 171 -5.19 -0.26 3.63
CA GLU A 171 -5.08 1.04 4.28
C GLU A 171 -6.04 2.06 3.69
N VAL A 172 -6.59 2.88 4.57
CA VAL A 172 -7.52 3.96 4.24
C VAL A 172 -7.37 5.10 5.24
N HIS A 173 -7.70 6.32 4.84
CA HIS A 173 -7.72 7.46 5.76
C HIS A 173 -8.74 7.23 6.90
N GLU A 174 -8.43 7.65 8.12
CA GLU A 174 -9.22 7.32 9.31
C GLU A 174 -10.69 7.76 9.23
N ARG A 175 -10.95 8.89 8.56
CA ARG A 175 -12.30 9.45 8.35
C ARG A 175 -13.17 8.57 7.45
N GLU A 176 -12.55 7.81 6.58
CA GLU A 176 -13.20 6.93 5.60
C GLU A 176 -13.26 5.48 6.10
N ALA A 177 -12.54 5.15 7.17
CA ALA A 177 -12.42 3.78 7.67
C ALA A 177 -13.75 3.18 8.14
N ALA A 178 -14.67 3.98 8.68
CA ALA A 178 -16.00 3.50 9.06
C ALA A 178 -16.80 3.07 7.83
N LEU A 179 -16.84 3.92 6.80
CA LEU A 179 -17.52 3.64 5.54
C LEU A 179 -16.90 2.44 4.82
N LEU A 180 -15.57 2.30 4.81
CA LEU A 180 -14.91 1.14 4.22
C LEU A 180 -15.31 -0.16 4.91
N ARG A 181 -15.40 -0.16 6.26
CA ARG A 181 -15.86 -1.33 7.02
C ARG A 181 -17.32 -1.66 6.74
N GLU A 182 -18.17 -0.66 6.63
CA GLU A 182 -19.59 -0.84 6.31
C GLU A 182 -19.77 -1.48 4.93
N MET A 183 -19.10 -0.93 3.91
CA MET A 183 -19.32 -1.35 2.51
C MET A 183 -18.50 -2.58 2.11
N CYS A 184 -17.28 -2.70 2.63
CA CYS A 184 -16.29 -3.70 2.19
C CYS A 184 -15.72 -4.51 3.34
N GLY A 185 -16.19 -4.35 4.58
CA GLY A 185 -15.62 -5.02 5.74
C GLY A 185 -15.69 -6.54 5.63
N ALA A 186 -14.60 -7.19 6.00
CA ALA A 186 -14.59 -8.63 6.19
C ALA A 186 -15.37 -9.02 7.46
N PRO A 187 -15.94 -10.23 7.50
CA PRO A 187 -16.49 -10.81 8.73
C PRO A 187 -15.41 -11.00 9.82
N ASP A 188 -15.83 -11.23 11.07
CA ASP A 188 -14.90 -11.23 12.22
C ASP A 188 -13.93 -12.42 12.25
N ASP A 189 -14.30 -13.55 11.65
CA ASP A 189 -13.43 -14.70 11.42
C ASP A 189 -12.19 -14.33 10.58
N ALA A 190 -12.31 -13.37 9.66
CA ALA A 190 -11.20 -12.85 8.89
C ALA A 190 -10.09 -12.23 9.76
N ARG A 191 -10.46 -11.56 10.86
CA ARG A 191 -9.48 -10.98 11.80
C ARG A 191 -8.74 -12.06 12.59
N THR A 192 -9.34 -13.23 12.73
CA THR A 192 -8.69 -14.39 13.36
C THR A 192 -7.74 -15.06 12.38
N ALA A 193 -8.15 -15.21 11.12
CA ALA A 193 -7.34 -15.83 10.08
C ALA A 193 -6.12 -14.98 9.67
N ILE A 194 -6.27 -13.66 9.59
CA ILE A 194 -5.23 -12.73 9.11
C ILE A 194 -4.85 -11.78 10.24
N ARG A 195 -3.93 -12.24 11.09
CA ARG A 195 -3.41 -11.46 12.21
C ARG A 195 -2.11 -10.76 11.85
N PRO A 196 -1.92 -9.50 12.30
CA PRO A 196 -0.62 -8.86 12.23
C PRO A 196 0.37 -9.61 13.13
N THR A 197 1.55 -9.88 12.59
CA THR A 197 2.72 -10.33 13.33
C THR A 197 3.81 -9.28 13.25
N THR A 198 4.58 -9.16 14.34
CA THR A 198 5.72 -8.26 14.40
C THR A 198 6.96 -9.04 13.96
N VAL A 199 7.68 -8.54 12.95
CA VAL A 199 8.95 -9.11 12.53
C VAL A 199 10.06 -8.21 13.05
N ASP A 200 10.84 -8.71 14.01
CA ASP A 200 12.01 -7.99 14.52
C ASP A 200 13.09 -7.96 13.44
N GLY A 201 13.65 -6.77 13.16
CA GLY A 201 14.70 -6.56 12.16
C GLY A 201 16.07 -7.17 12.52
N GLY A 202 16.11 -8.12 13.46
CA GLY A 202 17.33 -8.74 13.99
C GLY A 202 17.64 -10.09 13.35
N GLY A 203 17.94 -10.10 12.05
CA GLY A 203 18.53 -11.27 11.39
C GLY A 203 20.05 -11.16 11.38
N ASN A 204 20.72 -11.81 12.35
CA ASN A 204 22.15 -12.11 12.27
C ASN A 204 22.32 -13.63 12.41
N ALA A 205 22.57 -14.29 11.29
CA ALA A 205 23.24 -15.59 11.19
C ALA A 205 23.98 -15.62 9.86
#